data_AF-A0A1E4RRK6-F1
#
_entry.id   AF-A0A1E4RRK6-F1
#
_cell.length_a   1.000
_cell.length_b   1.000
_cell.length_c   1.000
_cell.angle_alpha   90.00
_cell.angle_beta   90.00
_cell.angle_gamma   90.00
#
_symmetry.space_group_name_H-M   'P 1'
#
loop_
_entity.id
_entity.type
_entity.pdbx_description
1 polymer ?
#
loop_
_entity_poly.entity_id
_entity_poly.type
_entity_poly.pdbx_seq_one_letter_code
_entity_poly.pdbx_strand_id
1 'polypeptide(L)'
;MVEKDKSEELEIFRRANPAGWTPPKAPYNPYDPTDLRPPGGYPSEFKIPGNQPLGFLSLPKNPTQYKKVNETMKRLNYTPRPMSELYPGQYKVLRKVDTNQRLNTGSRWFGTFIGGAVVFYFAFFHRWNDGKENVMSDFYRARLRLQERIIGISDQEYNDLYHPKDAGIVVKNVRDTDYIPEDMRKTKEGQFALNRPSQRHVLEAQRIQQEQEEQMLREFDQHKQYAETLLKESEPEKPKKWFKWF
;
A
#
# COMPACT_ATOMS: atom_id res chain seq x y z
N MET A 1 -6.15 -11.79 53.02
CA MET A 1 -7.51 -12.38 52.96
C MET A 1 -7.89 -12.38 51.48
N VAL A 2 -7.37 -13.34 50.70
CA VAL A 2 -7.89 -14.71 50.46
C VAL A 2 -9.22 -14.65 49.71
N GLU A 3 -9.13 -14.63 48.38
CA GLU A 3 -10.13 -15.21 47.47
C GLU A 3 -9.42 -16.32 46.67
N LYS A 4 -9.01 -17.36 47.39
CA LYS A 4 -9.02 -18.73 46.85
C LYS A 4 -10.37 -19.32 47.26
N ASP A 5 -10.84 -20.32 46.52
CA ASP A 5 -12.03 -21.15 46.85
C ASP A 5 -13.32 -20.79 46.10
N LYS A 6 -13.24 -20.78 44.76
CA LYS A 6 -14.42 -21.01 43.89
C LYS A 6 -14.29 -22.26 43.01
N SER A 7 -13.27 -23.10 43.24
CA SER A 7 -13.01 -24.31 42.46
C SER A 7 -13.42 -25.61 43.15
N GLU A 8 -13.98 -25.58 44.36
CA GLU A 8 -14.20 -26.80 45.17
C GLU A 8 -15.68 -27.23 45.34
N GLU A 9 -16.67 -26.43 44.93
CA GLU A 9 -18.10 -26.77 45.17
C GLU A 9 -18.84 -27.43 43.99
N LEU A 10 -18.18 -28.33 43.25
CA LEU A 10 -18.88 -29.29 42.39
C LEU A 10 -18.28 -30.68 42.54
N GLU A 11 -18.14 -31.15 43.77
CA GLU A 11 -18.11 -32.59 44.03
C GLU A 11 -19.47 -33.17 43.63
N ILE A 12 -19.56 -33.59 42.35
CA ILE A 12 -20.68 -34.36 41.83
C ILE A 12 -20.77 -35.62 42.69
N PHE A 13 -21.76 -35.68 43.59
CA PHE A 13 -22.11 -36.86 44.38
C PHE A 13 -22.35 -38.06 43.44
N ARG A 14 -21.30 -38.82 43.15
CA ARG A 14 -21.42 -40.10 42.45
C ARG A 14 -22.04 -41.08 43.42
N ARG A 15 -23.17 -41.68 43.05
CA ARG A 15 -23.75 -42.80 43.80
C ARG A 15 -22.68 -43.89 43.95
N ALA A 16 -22.57 -44.45 45.15
CA ALA A 16 -21.68 -45.57 45.40
C ALA A 16 -22.05 -46.73 44.47
N ASN A 17 -21.03 -47.44 43.95
CA ASN A 17 -21.26 -48.61 43.11
C ASN A 17 -21.95 -49.71 43.94
N PRO A 18 -22.84 -50.52 43.33
CA PRO A 18 -23.55 -51.57 44.03
C PRO A 18 -22.59 -52.63 44.59
N ALA A 19 -23.00 -53.33 45.65
CA ALA A 19 -22.20 -54.40 46.26
C ALA A 19 -21.90 -55.50 45.21
N GLY A 20 -20.61 -55.81 45.02
CA GLY A 20 -20.14 -56.77 44.00
C GLY A 20 -19.67 -56.15 42.68
N TRP A 21 -19.70 -54.82 42.54
CA TRP A 21 -19.16 -54.14 41.36
C TRP A 21 -17.62 -54.24 41.33
N THR A 22 -17.10 -54.90 40.31
CA THR A 22 -15.66 -54.91 39.99
C THR A 22 -15.39 -53.93 38.86
N PRO A 23 -14.34 -53.09 38.97
CA PRO A 23 -13.96 -52.20 37.87
C PRO A 23 -13.56 -53.05 36.66
N PRO A 24 -14.02 -52.71 35.43
CA PRO A 24 -13.68 -53.48 34.25
C PRO A 24 -12.17 -53.49 34.02
N LYS A 25 -11.59 -54.68 33.85
CA LYS A 25 -10.15 -54.87 33.60
C LYS A 25 -9.88 -54.58 32.13
N ALA A 26 -9.13 -53.53 31.81
CA ALA A 26 -8.81 -53.23 30.42
C ALA A 26 -7.95 -54.33 29.79
N PRO A 27 -8.24 -54.81 28.55
CA PRO A 27 -9.39 -54.47 27.71
C PRO A 27 -10.58 -55.44 27.94
N TYR A 28 -11.63 -54.96 28.62
CA TYR A 28 -12.86 -55.71 28.89
C TYR A 28 -13.79 -55.64 27.69
N ASN A 29 -14.28 -56.78 27.20
CA ASN A 29 -15.33 -56.83 26.19
C ASN A 29 -16.71 -56.93 26.85
N PRO A 30 -17.53 -55.86 26.84
CA PRO A 30 -18.84 -55.87 27.51
C PRO A 30 -19.87 -56.78 26.83
N TYR A 31 -19.54 -57.38 25.68
CA TYR A 31 -20.43 -58.25 24.91
C TYR A 31 -20.09 -59.74 24.98
N ASP A 32 -18.99 -60.12 25.66
CA ASP A 32 -18.62 -61.52 25.88
C ASP A 32 -18.76 -61.85 27.38
N PRO A 33 -19.77 -62.63 27.79
CA PRO A 33 -19.99 -62.96 29.20
C PRO A 33 -18.91 -63.89 29.78
N THR A 34 -18.07 -64.50 28.95
CA THR A 34 -17.05 -65.48 29.39
C THR A 34 -15.62 -64.94 29.39
N ASP A 35 -15.36 -63.82 28.70
CA ASP A 35 -14.05 -63.14 28.62
C ASP A 35 -12.86 -64.10 28.37
N LEU A 36 -13.09 -65.19 27.63
CA LEU A 36 -12.06 -66.17 27.28
C LEU A 36 -11.30 -65.68 26.05
N ARG A 37 -10.26 -64.87 26.29
CA ARG A 37 -9.43 -64.35 25.21
C ARG A 37 -8.63 -65.47 24.52
N PRO A 38 -8.59 -65.56 23.18
CA PRO A 38 -7.64 -66.42 22.49
C PRO A 38 -6.20 -65.96 22.79
N PRO A 39 -5.21 -66.86 22.92
CA PRO A 39 -3.84 -66.53 23.36
C PRO A 39 -3.14 -65.51 22.45
N GLY A 40 -3.58 -65.40 21.18
CA GLY A 40 -3.10 -64.41 20.22
C GLY A 40 -3.94 -63.13 20.11
N GLY A 41 -4.95 -62.92 20.95
CA GLY A 41 -5.87 -61.76 20.94
C GLY A 41 -6.80 -61.64 19.73
N TYR A 42 -7.64 -60.60 19.69
CA TYR A 42 -8.56 -60.41 18.56
C TYR A 42 -7.83 -59.85 17.32
N PRO A 43 -8.11 -60.32 16.10
CA PRO A 43 -7.49 -59.81 14.87
C PRO A 43 -7.65 -58.30 14.64
N SER A 44 -8.64 -57.67 15.27
CA SER A 44 -8.86 -56.21 15.25
C SER A 44 -7.80 -55.42 16.03
N GLU A 45 -7.16 -56.02 17.03
CA GLU A 45 -6.17 -55.38 17.89
C GLU A 45 -4.78 -55.29 17.23
N PHE A 46 -4.48 -56.19 16.29
CA PHE A 46 -3.16 -56.27 15.62
C PHE A 46 -3.13 -55.59 14.24
N LYS A 47 -4.18 -54.85 13.87
CA LYS A 47 -4.15 -54.08 12.62
C LYS A 47 -3.12 -52.96 12.74
N ILE A 48 -2.09 -53.04 11.89
CA ILE A 48 -1.00 -52.07 11.80
C ILE A 48 -1.59 -50.66 11.65
N PRO A 49 -1.24 -49.70 12.52
CA PRO A 49 -1.77 -48.35 12.45
C PRO A 49 -1.15 -47.65 11.23
N GLY A 50 -1.95 -47.43 10.18
CA GLY A 50 -1.46 -46.65 9.04
C GLY A 50 -2.40 -46.52 7.86
N ASN A 51 -3.06 -47.60 7.42
CA ASN A 51 -3.65 -47.61 6.07
C ASN A 51 -5.17 -47.78 5.98
N GLN A 52 -5.87 -48.13 7.07
CA GLN A 52 -7.32 -48.29 7.06
C GLN A 52 -7.96 -47.37 8.10
N PRO A 53 -9.02 -46.59 7.76
CA PRO A 53 -9.75 -45.83 8.76
C PRO A 53 -10.33 -46.79 9.81
N LEU A 54 -10.13 -46.48 11.10
CA LEU A 54 -10.54 -47.28 12.25
C LEU A 54 -12.09 -47.34 12.42
N GLY A 55 -12.83 -46.59 11.61
CA GLY A 55 -14.28 -46.61 11.55
C GLY A 55 -14.83 -45.42 10.76
N PHE A 56 -16.16 -45.27 10.74
CA PHE A 56 -16.86 -44.18 10.06
C PHE A 56 -16.50 -42.79 10.63
N LEU A 57 -16.08 -42.74 11.90
CA LEU A 57 -15.73 -41.52 12.63
C LEU A 57 -14.27 -41.08 12.43
N SER A 58 -13.40 -41.91 11.84
CA SER A 58 -11.99 -41.54 11.65
C SER A 58 -11.78 -40.74 10.37
N LEU A 59 -11.09 -39.59 10.47
CA LEU A 59 -10.74 -38.77 9.31
C LEU A 59 -9.83 -39.56 8.35
N PRO A 60 -10.20 -39.70 7.07
CA PRO A 60 -9.36 -40.38 6.09
C PRO A 60 -8.08 -39.59 5.82
N LYS A 61 -6.93 -40.28 5.86
CA LYS A 61 -5.61 -39.68 5.63
C LYS A 61 -5.21 -39.66 4.15
N ASN A 62 -5.76 -40.57 3.34
CA ASN A 62 -5.43 -40.72 1.92
C ASN A 62 -6.55 -40.21 0.99
N PRO A 63 -6.22 -39.59 -0.17
CA PRO A 63 -7.21 -39.02 -1.09
C PRO A 63 -8.16 -40.06 -1.70
N THR A 64 -7.72 -41.31 -1.86
CA THR A 64 -8.55 -42.42 -2.35
C THR A 64 -9.63 -42.86 -1.36
N GLN A 65 -9.43 -42.61 -0.07
CA GLN A 65 -10.40 -42.94 0.98
C GLN A 65 -11.56 -41.94 0.99
N TYR A 66 -11.33 -40.67 0.69
CA TYR A 66 -12.39 -39.67 0.54
C TYR A 66 -13.39 -40.03 -0.55
N LYS A 67 -12.93 -40.60 -1.67
CA LYS A 67 -13.82 -41.10 -2.73
C LYS A 67 -14.75 -42.20 -2.22
N LYS A 68 -14.20 -43.18 -1.50
CA LYS A 68 -14.98 -44.27 -0.90
C LYS A 68 -15.97 -43.77 0.15
N VAL A 69 -15.58 -42.82 0.99
CA VAL A 69 -16.49 -42.19 1.97
C VAL A 69 -17.60 -41.42 1.26
N ASN A 70 -17.30 -40.67 0.21
CA ASN A 70 -18.33 -39.97 -0.56
C ASN A 70 -19.28 -40.95 -1.26
N GLU A 71 -18.78 -42.07 -1.79
CA GLU A 71 -19.61 -43.13 -2.37
C GLU A 71 -20.50 -43.81 -1.33
N THR A 72 -19.98 -44.11 -0.14
CA THR A 72 -20.78 -44.69 0.95
C THR A 72 -21.81 -43.70 1.47
N MET A 73 -21.47 -42.43 1.63
CA MET A 73 -22.40 -41.37 2.04
C MET A 73 -23.52 -41.16 1.01
N LYS A 74 -23.18 -41.18 -0.29
CA LYS A 74 -24.16 -41.16 -1.38
C LYS A 74 -25.09 -42.38 -1.34
N ARG A 75 -24.54 -43.58 -1.10
CA ARG A 75 -25.32 -44.82 -0.99
C ARG A 75 -26.24 -44.85 0.24
N LEU A 76 -25.83 -44.20 1.33
CA LEU A 76 -26.61 -44.04 2.55
C LEU A 76 -27.68 -42.93 2.46
N ASN A 77 -27.83 -42.26 1.30
CA ASN A 77 -28.66 -41.07 1.14
C ASN A 77 -28.40 -40.00 2.21
N TYR A 78 -27.17 -39.91 2.72
CA TYR A 78 -26.82 -38.93 3.74
C TYR A 78 -26.72 -37.55 3.10
N THR A 79 -27.74 -36.71 3.33
CA THR A 79 -27.66 -35.29 3.03
C THR A 79 -26.96 -34.60 4.19
N PRO A 80 -25.79 -33.97 4.00
CA PRO A 80 -25.00 -33.40 5.09
C PRO A 80 -25.69 -32.23 5.82
N ARG A 81 -26.86 -31.80 5.35
CA ARG A 81 -27.64 -30.70 5.91
C ARG A 81 -28.95 -31.25 6.47
N PRO A 82 -29.29 -30.96 7.73
CA PRO A 82 -30.62 -31.27 8.24
C PRO A 82 -31.68 -30.43 7.51
N MET A 83 -32.89 -30.97 7.39
CA MET A 83 -34.03 -30.23 6.86
C MET A 83 -34.34 -29.02 7.76
N SER A 84 -34.78 -27.93 7.14
CA SER A 84 -35.12 -26.72 7.87
C SER A 84 -36.48 -26.89 8.54
N GLU A 85 -36.52 -26.58 9.84
CA GLU A 85 -37.76 -26.61 10.62
C GLU A 85 -38.69 -25.45 10.24
N LEU A 86 -38.11 -24.33 9.80
CA LEU A 86 -38.83 -23.10 9.49
C LEU A 86 -39.41 -23.08 8.06
N TYR A 87 -38.73 -23.71 7.10
CA TYR A 87 -39.13 -23.76 5.69
C TYR A 87 -39.20 -25.22 5.20
N PRO A 88 -40.40 -25.80 5.02
CA PRO A 88 -40.54 -27.18 4.57
C PRO A 88 -39.92 -27.35 3.18
N GLY A 89 -39.24 -28.47 2.96
CA GLY A 89 -38.59 -28.78 1.68
C GLY A 89 -37.23 -28.10 1.44
N GLN A 90 -36.75 -27.25 2.36
CA GLN A 90 -35.43 -26.61 2.27
C GLN A 90 -34.46 -27.17 3.32
N TYR A 91 -33.16 -27.19 3.00
CA TYR A 91 -32.13 -27.56 3.96
C TYR A 91 -31.72 -26.37 4.84
N LYS A 92 -31.34 -26.63 6.10
CA LYS A 92 -30.73 -25.59 6.96
C LYS A 92 -29.43 -25.10 6.32
N VAL A 93 -29.30 -23.78 6.17
CA VAL A 93 -28.08 -23.12 5.70
C VAL A 93 -27.41 -22.45 6.89
N LEU A 94 -26.16 -22.82 7.16
CA LEU A 94 -25.33 -22.10 8.13
C LEU A 94 -24.99 -20.73 7.54
N ARG A 95 -25.53 -19.67 8.13
CA ARG A 95 -25.07 -18.30 7.84
C ARG A 95 -23.88 -18.01 8.73
N LYS A 96 -22.80 -17.46 8.17
CA LYS A 96 -21.72 -16.90 8.98
C LYS A 96 -22.31 -15.77 9.81
N VAL A 97 -22.14 -15.85 11.12
CA VAL A 97 -22.51 -14.76 12.03
C VAL A 97 -21.29 -13.85 12.11
N ASP A 98 -21.41 -12.63 11.57
CA ASP A 98 -20.38 -11.60 11.71
C ASP A 98 -20.38 -11.07 13.14
N THR A 99 -19.57 -11.69 14.00
CA THR A 99 -19.42 -11.29 15.41
C THR A 99 -18.93 -9.85 15.56
N ASN A 100 -18.14 -9.36 14.60
CA ASN A 100 -17.56 -8.01 14.60
C ASN A 100 -18.30 -7.02 13.69
N GLN A 101 -19.56 -7.29 13.32
CA GLN A 101 -20.31 -6.44 12.39
C GLN A 101 -20.34 -4.96 12.82
N ARG A 102 -20.53 -4.69 14.12
CA ARG A 102 -20.54 -3.32 14.66
C ARG A 102 -19.20 -2.62 14.54
N LEU A 103 -18.10 -3.34 14.80
CA LEU A 103 -16.74 -2.80 14.67
C LEU A 103 -16.41 -2.51 13.21
N ASN A 104 -16.73 -3.42 12.29
CA ASN A 104 -16.48 -3.22 10.85
C ASN A 104 -17.32 -2.07 10.27
N THR A 105 -18.55 -1.92 10.76
CA THR A 105 -19.40 -0.78 10.38
C THR A 105 -18.79 0.51 10.93
N GLY A 106 -18.42 0.53 12.21
CA GLY A 106 -17.77 1.68 12.84
C GLY A 106 -16.45 2.09 12.17
N SER A 107 -15.58 1.13 11.85
CA SER A 107 -14.30 1.39 11.17
C SER A 107 -14.52 1.93 9.75
N ARG A 108 -15.52 1.42 9.03
CA ARG A 108 -15.90 1.94 7.72
C ARG A 108 -16.35 3.40 7.80
N TRP A 109 -17.27 3.72 8.72
CA TRP A 109 -17.75 5.09 8.94
C TRP A 109 -16.62 6.04 9.38
N PHE A 110 -15.79 5.60 10.32
CA PHE A 110 -14.65 6.37 10.80
C PHE A 110 -13.62 6.62 9.69
N GLY A 111 -13.30 5.60 8.88
CA GLY A 111 -12.42 5.72 7.73
C GLY A 111 -12.97 6.70 6.69
N THR A 112 -14.26 6.62 6.37
CA THR A 112 -14.91 7.58 5.47
C THR A 112 -14.92 9.00 6.04
N PHE A 113 -15.11 9.15 7.36
CA PHE A 113 -15.09 10.45 8.03
C PHE A 113 -13.71 11.09 7.99
N ILE A 114 -12.65 10.36 8.37
CA ILE A 114 -11.27 10.86 8.31
C ILE A 114 -10.88 11.18 6.86
N GLY A 115 -11.15 10.27 5.92
CA GLY A 115 -10.86 10.51 4.51
C GLY A 115 -11.56 11.76 3.99
N GLY A 116 -12.84 11.92 4.32
CA GLY A 116 -13.61 13.13 3.98
C GLY A 116 -13.05 14.40 4.63
N ALA A 117 -12.67 14.34 5.91
CA ALA A 117 -12.09 15.47 6.63
C ALA A 117 -10.74 15.91 6.02
N VAL A 118 -9.90 14.98 5.60
CA VAL A 118 -8.62 15.27 4.94
C VAL A 118 -8.85 15.95 3.59
N VAL A 119 -9.76 15.42 2.76
CA VAL A 119 -10.12 16.03 1.46
C VAL A 119 -10.72 17.42 1.65
N PHE A 120 -11.63 17.57 2.61
CA PHE A 120 -12.21 18.85 2.96
C PHE A 120 -11.12 19.83 3.40
N TYR A 121 -10.24 19.43 4.31
CA TYR A 121 -9.12 20.26 4.72
C TYR A 121 -8.27 20.70 3.53
N PHE A 122 -7.87 19.80 2.63
CA PHE A 122 -7.10 20.14 1.43
C PHE A 122 -7.81 21.12 0.50
N ALA A 123 -9.13 21.01 0.34
CA ALA A 123 -9.92 21.94 -0.47
C ALA A 123 -9.99 23.36 0.12
N PHE A 124 -9.65 23.57 1.40
CA PHE A 124 -9.65 24.89 2.06
C PHE A 124 -8.25 25.35 2.51
N PHE A 125 -7.23 24.49 2.44
CA PHE A 125 -5.88 24.75 2.95
C PHE A 125 -5.06 25.73 2.11
N HIS A 126 -5.43 25.97 0.85
CA HIS A 126 -4.70 26.88 -0.06
C HIS A 126 -4.45 28.28 0.52
N ARG A 127 -5.37 28.75 1.38
CA ARG A 127 -5.29 30.08 2.01
C ARG A 127 -4.18 30.21 3.06
N TRP A 128 -3.64 29.12 3.60
CA TRP A 128 -2.54 29.17 4.58
C TRP A 128 -1.15 29.30 3.94
N ASN A 129 -1.02 29.17 2.62
CA ASN A 129 0.26 29.31 1.91
C ASN A 129 0.36 30.60 1.09
N ASP A 130 -0.30 31.68 1.53
CA ASP A 130 -0.37 32.97 0.83
C ASP A 130 -0.83 32.88 -0.65
N GLY A 131 -1.56 31.81 -0.98
CA GLY A 131 -2.03 31.51 -2.34
C GLY A 131 -0.94 31.00 -3.29
N LYS A 132 0.22 30.56 -2.79
CA LYS A 132 1.22 29.85 -3.60
C LYS A 132 0.79 28.41 -3.83
N GLU A 133 1.05 27.94 -5.05
CA GLU A 133 0.78 26.57 -5.46
C GLU A 133 1.50 25.54 -4.59
N ASN A 134 0.86 24.39 -4.37
CA ASN A 134 1.34 23.29 -3.53
C ASN A 134 0.83 21.96 -4.11
N VAL A 135 1.31 20.82 -3.62
CA VAL A 135 0.74 19.50 -4.01
C VAL A 135 -0.78 19.40 -3.73
N MET A 136 -1.29 20.24 -2.82
CA MET A 136 -2.70 20.26 -2.43
C MET A 136 -3.58 21.27 -3.20
N SER A 137 -2.99 22.14 -4.03
CA SER A 137 -3.76 23.18 -4.75
C SER A 137 -4.70 22.59 -5.81
N ASP A 138 -4.41 21.41 -6.34
CA ASP A 138 -5.26 20.71 -7.31
C ASP A 138 -6.68 20.44 -6.77
N PHE A 139 -6.81 20.09 -5.48
CA PHE A 139 -8.12 19.85 -4.85
C PHE A 139 -8.91 21.15 -4.68
N TYR A 140 -8.24 22.25 -4.34
CA TYR A 140 -8.85 23.57 -4.27
C TYR A 140 -9.33 24.03 -5.65
N ARG A 141 -8.51 23.89 -6.70
CA ARG A 141 -8.93 24.23 -8.07
C ARG A 141 -10.07 23.36 -8.57
N ALA A 142 -10.07 22.06 -8.24
CA ALA A 142 -11.19 21.18 -8.55
C ALA A 142 -12.48 21.67 -7.88
N ARG A 143 -12.42 22.12 -6.61
CA ARG A 143 -13.54 22.77 -5.93
C ARG A 143 -13.97 24.04 -6.65
N LEU A 144 -13.04 24.91 -7.04
CA LEU A 144 -13.33 26.16 -7.75
C LEU A 144 -13.99 25.92 -9.11
N ARG A 145 -13.54 24.96 -9.91
CA ARG A 145 -14.21 24.56 -11.17
C ARG A 145 -15.64 24.11 -10.94
N LEU A 146 -15.87 23.39 -9.84
CA LEU A 146 -17.19 22.91 -9.47
C LEU A 146 -18.08 24.06 -8.99
N GLN A 147 -17.52 24.98 -8.20
CA GLN A 147 -18.19 26.20 -7.73
C GLN A 147 -18.54 27.15 -8.89
N GLU A 148 -17.64 27.35 -9.84
CA GLU A 148 -17.85 28.14 -11.07
C GLU A 148 -19.03 27.60 -11.88
N ARG A 149 -19.14 26.27 -11.98
CA ARG A 149 -20.21 25.61 -12.73
C ARG A 149 -21.59 25.71 -12.08
N ILE A 150 -21.67 25.83 -10.75
CA ILE A 150 -22.95 25.77 -10.02
C ILE A 150 -23.43 27.16 -9.58
N ILE A 151 -22.53 28.00 -9.03
CA ILE A 151 -22.89 29.21 -8.28
C ILE A 151 -22.22 30.46 -8.90
N GLY A 152 -21.10 30.29 -9.57
CA GLY A 152 -20.19 31.38 -9.92
C GLY A 152 -19.12 31.59 -8.85
N ILE A 153 -18.02 32.22 -9.25
CA ILE A 153 -16.83 32.44 -8.40
C ILE A 153 -16.53 33.93 -8.27
N SER A 154 -15.91 34.32 -7.15
CA SER A 154 -15.43 35.70 -6.95
C SER A 154 -14.22 36.02 -7.84
N ASP A 155 -13.93 37.31 -8.08
CA ASP A 155 -12.78 37.73 -8.90
C ASP A 155 -11.44 37.21 -8.36
N GLN A 156 -11.32 37.07 -7.04
CA GLN A 156 -10.13 36.51 -6.41
C GLN A 156 -9.99 35.01 -6.70
N GLU A 157 -11.08 34.26 -6.53
CA GLU A 157 -11.13 32.83 -6.85
C GLU A 157 -10.95 32.55 -8.34
N TYR A 158 -11.45 33.44 -9.20
CA TYR A 158 -11.24 33.40 -10.65
C TYR A 158 -9.75 33.54 -10.98
N ASN A 159 -9.08 34.51 -10.36
CA ASN A 159 -7.64 34.67 -10.52
C ASN A 159 -6.86 33.46 -9.97
N ASP A 160 -7.25 32.89 -8.84
CA ASP A 160 -6.63 31.67 -8.33
C ASP A 160 -6.80 30.47 -9.27
N LEU A 161 -7.94 30.36 -9.97
CA LEU A 161 -8.24 29.24 -10.86
C LEU A 161 -7.47 29.32 -12.18
N TYR A 162 -7.40 30.51 -12.77
CA TYR A 162 -6.84 30.74 -14.11
C TYR A 162 -5.41 31.31 -14.10
N HIS A 163 -5.00 31.99 -13.03
CA HIS A 163 -3.69 32.62 -12.86
C HIS A 163 -3.01 32.15 -11.55
N PRO A 164 -2.68 30.85 -11.46
CA PRO A 164 -2.07 30.31 -10.25
C PRO A 164 -0.71 30.94 -9.97
N LYS A 165 -0.45 31.28 -8.70
CA LYS A 165 0.84 31.84 -8.28
C LYS A 165 1.85 30.72 -8.15
N ASP A 166 2.91 30.77 -8.96
CA ASP A 166 3.93 29.74 -8.97
C ASP A 166 4.43 29.41 -7.55
N ALA A 167 4.40 28.11 -7.25
CA ALA A 167 5.17 27.55 -6.16
C ALA A 167 6.62 27.86 -6.50
N GLY A 168 7.25 28.78 -5.76
CA GLY A 168 8.59 29.29 -6.08
C GLY A 168 9.50 28.19 -6.64
N ILE A 169 10.11 28.47 -7.80
CA ILE A 169 10.89 27.58 -8.66
C ILE A 169 11.28 26.26 -7.98
N VAL A 170 10.44 25.24 -8.14
CA VAL A 170 10.86 23.87 -7.84
C VAL A 170 11.72 23.44 -9.02
N VAL A 171 13.04 23.45 -8.83
CA VAL A 171 14.00 22.88 -9.78
C VAL A 171 13.66 21.41 -9.94
N LYS A 172 12.89 21.07 -10.97
CA LYS A 172 12.71 19.69 -11.41
C LYS A 172 14.02 19.28 -12.08
N ASN A 173 14.56 18.12 -11.73
CA ASN A 173 15.70 17.55 -12.45
C ASN A 173 15.25 17.28 -13.90
N VAL A 174 15.58 18.21 -14.79
CA VAL A 174 15.41 18.06 -16.24
C VAL A 174 16.46 17.05 -16.72
N ARG A 175 16.08 16.17 -17.65
CA ARG A 175 17.04 15.24 -18.26
C ARG A 175 18.00 16.02 -19.15
N ASP A 176 19.29 15.68 -19.09
CA ASP A 176 20.34 16.24 -19.95
C ASP A 176 20.08 16.04 -21.46
N THR A 177 19.04 15.27 -21.84
CA THR A 177 18.52 15.13 -23.20
C THR A 177 17.92 16.39 -23.77
N ASP A 178 17.42 17.29 -22.93
CA ASP A 178 16.61 18.39 -23.40
C ASP A 178 17.45 19.66 -23.64
N TYR A 179 18.70 19.70 -23.15
CA TYR A 179 19.56 20.89 -23.19
C TYR A 179 20.89 20.70 -23.92
N ILE A 180 21.42 19.48 -24.00
CA ILE A 180 22.72 19.24 -24.64
C ILE A 180 22.48 18.75 -26.07
N PRO A 181 22.74 19.57 -27.11
CA PRO A 181 22.65 19.12 -28.49
C PRO A 181 23.52 17.88 -28.71
N GLU A 182 23.01 16.94 -29.50
CA GLU A 182 23.62 15.62 -29.79
C GLU A 182 25.11 15.73 -30.16
N ASP A 183 25.47 16.82 -30.83
CA ASP A 183 26.82 17.09 -31.35
C ASP A 183 27.86 17.32 -30.25
N MET A 184 27.44 17.77 -29.06
CA MET A 184 28.31 17.97 -27.89
C MET A 184 28.44 16.72 -27.00
N ARG A 185 27.73 15.62 -27.31
CA ARG A 185 27.77 14.39 -26.52
C ARG A 185 28.99 13.55 -26.88
N LYS A 186 30.00 13.55 -26.03
CA LYS A 186 31.21 12.70 -26.18
C LYS A 186 30.93 11.20 -25.96
N THR A 187 29.77 10.83 -25.42
CA THR A 187 29.40 9.43 -25.15
C THR A 187 28.03 9.11 -25.77
N LYS A 188 28.00 8.23 -26.77
CA LYS A 188 26.76 7.59 -27.23
C LYS A 188 26.34 6.54 -26.20
N GLU A 189 25.16 6.68 -25.62
CA GLU A 189 24.70 5.79 -24.56
C GLU A 189 24.51 4.35 -25.08
N GLY A 190 25.36 3.43 -24.61
CA GLY A 190 25.08 1.99 -24.63
C GLY A 190 24.24 1.58 -23.40
N GLN A 191 23.62 0.39 -23.44
CA GLN A 191 22.73 -0.18 -22.40
C GLN A 191 23.34 -0.31 -20.98
N PHE A 192 24.59 0.10 -20.77
CA PHE A 192 25.29 0.05 -19.49
C PHE A 192 26.18 1.27 -19.29
N ALA A 193 25.59 2.43 -18.99
CA ALA A 193 26.35 3.56 -18.42
C ALA A 193 25.45 4.51 -17.64
N LEU A 194 24.86 4.04 -16.53
CA LEU A 194 24.33 4.93 -15.49
C LEU A 194 25.27 4.93 -14.28
N ASN A 195 26.52 5.35 -14.49
CA ASN A 195 27.38 5.73 -13.39
C ASN A 195 27.05 7.18 -13.02
N ARG A 196 26.70 7.41 -11.75
CA ARG A 196 26.52 8.76 -11.21
C ARG A 196 27.76 9.60 -11.55
N PRO A 197 27.61 10.87 -11.95
CA PRO A 197 28.75 11.72 -12.25
C PRO A 197 29.66 11.82 -11.02
N SER A 198 30.94 11.51 -11.21
CA SER A 198 31.95 11.67 -10.17
C SER A 198 32.20 13.16 -9.90
N GLN A 199 32.66 13.51 -8.69
CA GLN A 199 33.01 14.90 -8.34
C GLN A 199 33.97 15.54 -9.35
N ARG A 200 34.86 14.73 -9.96
CA ARG A 200 35.79 15.19 -10.98
C ARG A 200 35.09 15.70 -12.24
N HIS A 201 34.02 15.03 -12.69
CA HIS A 201 33.25 15.46 -13.86
C HIS A 201 32.49 16.76 -13.61
N VAL A 202 31.98 16.93 -12.38
CA VAL A 202 31.30 18.17 -11.97
C VAL A 202 32.27 19.35 -11.96
N LEU A 203 33.49 19.15 -11.45
CA LEU A 203 34.52 20.18 -11.45
C LEU A 203 34.98 20.56 -12.87
N GLU A 204 35.09 19.57 -13.76
CA GLU A 204 35.45 19.82 -15.16
C GLU A 204 34.33 20.58 -15.90
N ALA A 205 33.06 20.24 -15.65
CA ALA A 205 31.91 20.96 -16.21
C ALA A 205 31.87 22.41 -15.72
N GLN A 206 32.10 22.65 -14.43
CA GLN A 206 32.17 24.01 -13.86
C GLN A 206 33.32 24.81 -14.48
N ARG A 207 34.48 24.19 -14.69
CA ARG A 207 35.61 24.85 -15.36
C ARG A 207 35.26 25.25 -16.79
N ILE A 208 34.65 24.36 -17.57
CA ILE A 208 34.25 24.65 -18.96
C ILE A 208 33.23 25.79 -18.99
N GLN A 209 32.27 25.79 -18.07
CA GLN A 209 31.29 26.87 -17.96
C GLN A 209 31.95 28.22 -17.66
N GLN A 210 32.89 28.25 -16.70
CA GLN A 210 33.64 29.47 -16.38
C GLN A 210 34.46 29.98 -17.58
N GLU A 211 35.11 29.08 -18.32
CA GLU A 211 35.89 29.44 -19.51
C GLU A 211 34.99 30.05 -20.60
N GLN A 212 33.76 29.55 -20.76
CA GLN A 212 32.78 30.11 -21.70
C GLN A 212 32.26 31.48 -21.27
N GLU A 213 31.92 31.63 -19.98
CA GLU A 213 31.47 32.92 -19.42
C GLU A 213 32.57 33.99 -19.55
N GLU A 214 33.83 33.63 -19.32
CA GLU A 214 34.96 34.53 -19.48
C GLU A 214 35.18 34.91 -20.96
N GLN A 215 35.04 33.97 -21.89
CA GLN A 215 35.11 34.27 -23.32
C GLN A 215 34.01 35.24 -23.75
N MET A 216 32.77 35.01 -23.34
CA MET A 216 31.64 35.90 -23.63
C MET A 216 31.84 37.31 -23.06
N LEU A 217 32.39 37.42 -21.85
CA LEU A 217 32.71 38.73 -21.25
C LEU A 217 33.81 39.45 -22.02
N ARG A 218 34.86 38.74 -22.44
CA ARG A 218 35.93 39.30 -23.26
C ARG A 218 35.41 39.79 -24.61
N GLU A 219 34.55 39.02 -25.27
CA GLU A 219 33.92 39.43 -26.53
C GLU A 219 33.07 40.68 -26.33
N PHE A 220 32.28 40.73 -25.26
CA PHE A 220 31.45 41.90 -24.95
C PHE A 220 32.29 43.16 -24.69
N ASP A 221 33.39 43.05 -23.97
CA ASP A 221 34.31 44.16 -23.74
C ASP A 221 35.00 44.62 -25.04
N GLN A 222 35.37 43.69 -25.92
CA GLN A 222 35.88 44.02 -27.26
C GLN A 222 34.84 44.78 -28.09
N HIS A 223 33.58 44.35 -28.06
CA HIS A 223 32.49 45.02 -28.76
C HIS A 223 32.23 46.43 -28.22
N LYS A 224 32.30 46.62 -26.91
CA LYS A 224 32.20 47.95 -26.29
C LYS A 224 33.33 48.87 -26.72
N GLN A 225 34.58 48.39 -26.63
CA GLN A 225 35.74 49.18 -27.05
C GLN A 225 35.64 49.58 -28.53
N TYR A 226 35.21 48.65 -29.39
CA TYR A 226 35.00 48.94 -30.81
C TYR A 226 33.91 50.01 -31.03
N ALA A 227 32.78 49.91 -30.33
CA ALA A 227 31.71 50.92 -30.41
C ALA A 227 32.18 52.30 -29.92
N GLU A 228 32.96 52.37 -28.85
CA GLU A 228 33.57 53.61 -28.35
C GLU A 228 34.54 54.23 -29.37
N THR A 229 35.34 53.40 -30.05
CA THR A 229 36.25 53.90 -31.09
C THR A 229 35.50 54.47 -32.29
N LEU A 230 34.42 53.82 -32.75
CA LEU A 230 33.59 54.33 -33.83
C LEU A 230 32.91 55.65 -33.47
N LEU A 231 32.40 55.76 -32.24
CA LEU A 231 31.82 57.02 -31.75
C LEU A 231 32.85 58.15 -31.75
N LYS A 232 34.07 57.86 -31.29
CA LYS A 232 35.17 58.84 -31.25
C LYS A 232 35.65 59.28 -32.63
N GLU A 233 35.69 58.38 -33.62
CA GLU A 233 36.00 58.73 -35.02
C GLU A 233 34.88 59.54 -35.67
N SER A 234 33.63 59.35 -35.24
CA SER A 234 32.47 60.10 -35.74
C SER A 234 32.35 61.52 -35.15
N GLU A 235 33.10 61.85 -34.09
CA GLU A 235 33.13 63.21 -33.54
C GLU A 235 33.95 64.13 -34.46
N PRO A 236 33.38 65.24 -34.98
CA PRO A 236 34.11 66.16 -35.83
C PRO A 236 35.24 66.87 -35.07
N GLU A 237 36.46 66.84 -35.62
CA GLU A 237 37.62 67.52 -35.03
C GLU A 237 37.32 69.01 -34.77
N LYS A 238 37.30 69.41 -33.48
CA LYS A 238 37.12 70.82 -33.12
C LYS A 238 38.35 71.63 -33.57
N PRO A 239 38.18 72.73 -34.33
CA PRO A 239 39.30 73.49 -34.85
C PRO A 239 40.11 74.11 -33.70
N LYS A 240 41.43 73.86 -33.70
CA LYS A 240 42.38 74.42 -32.72
C LYS A 240 42.35 75.95 -32.79
N LYS A 241 41.97 76.60 -31.69
CA LYS A 241 42.08 78.06 -31.54
C LYS A 241 43.56 78.45 -31.43
N TRP A 242 44.09 79.00 -32.51
CA TRP A 242 45.41 79.64 -32.57
C TRP A 242 45.33 81.00 -31.87
N PHE A 243 45.86 81.10 -30.65
CA PHE A 243 46.05 82.38 -29.97
C PHE A 243 47.34 83.04 -30.48
N LYS A 244 47.18 84.11 -31.26
CA LYS A 244 48.23 85.06 -31.64
C LYS A 244 48.61 85.94 -30.45
N TRP A 245 49.91 86.03 -30.19
CA TRP A 245 50.54 87.08 -29.38
C TRP A 245 50.39 88.45 -30.07
N PHE A 246 49.90 89.46 -29.33
CA PHE A 246 50.33 90.86 -29.36
C PHE A 246 49.83 91.56 -28.09
#